data_AF-Q5ZF88-F1
#
_entry.id   AF-Q5ZF88-F1
#
_cell.length_a   1.000
_cell.length_b   1.000
_cell.length_c   1.000
_cell.angle_alpha   90.00
_cell.angle_beta   90.00
_cell.angle_gamma   90.00
#
_symmetry.space_group_name_H-M   'P 1'
#
loop_
_entity.id
_entity.type
_entity.pdbx_description
1 polymer ?
#
loop_
_entity_poly.entity_id
_entity_poly.type
_entity_poly.pdbx_seq_one_letter_code
_entity_poly.pdbx_strand_id
1 'polypeptide(L)'
;MIRSREEQRPLYDGTKRTNERLEVLRLKYVLLLISDLDVPHEELNVLHLIYNQQAMRHEYEVLWLPMVRSTSSMSLPTTAQDTIFYDLRNNNMPWYSVDHPSLIEPVAERYIREFWKFDHMPMVVVLDPQGRASNLDALPMMWIWGSNAFPFTKIREKALWADVDWTIELLADSIDPRIPEWTRENRVICLYGGEDIEWIRKFTIAARKVATALQIPLEMLYVGKRNPRAKVQHCHEVIDREKLSHVFSVKEYYDYVWYFWIRLWSMWNSKKQLGMTVDNDLIMQEIMDILTYDSSEQGWAVFSRGNHEMTKGMGETVVSVLDNYQYWGHKVDHPDKFVPVLDEAIRGTHPEHHCNKLILPSYTGYIPERVVCSECGKIMDKYVMYRCCND
;
A
#
# COMPACT_ATOMS: atom_id res chain seq x y z
N MET A 1 4.41 30.46 7.26
CA MET A 1 4.67 29.35 6.31
C MET A 1 4.45 29.84 4.88
N ILE A 2 3.29 30.45 4.59
CA ILE A 2 3.02 31.12 3.31
C ILE A 2 3.16 32.62 3.51
N ARG A 3 3.97 33.26 2.66
CA ARG A 3 4.14 34.71 2.58
C ARG A 3 2.91 35.30 1.88
N SER A 4 2.10 36.05 2.61
CA SER A 4 0.94 36.77 2.04
C SER A 4 0.57 37.99 2.87
N ARG A 5 0.08 39.05 2.20
CA ARG A 5 -0.59 40.19 2.85
C ARG A 5 -2.08 39.88 3.04
N GLU A 6 -2.76 40.48 4.01
CA GLU A 6 -4.17 40.16 4.36
C GLU A 6 -5.16 40.24 3.18
N GLU A 7 -4.90 41.08 2.18
CA GLU A 7 -5.79 41.21 1.00
C GLU A 7 -5.45 40.26 -0.15
N GLN A 8 -4.29 39.62 -0.11
CA GLN A 8 -3.83 38.72 -1.17
C GLN A 8 -4.57 37.38 -1.12
N ARG A 9 -4.64 36.71 -2.27
CA ARG A 9 -5.22 35.39 -2.43
C ARG A 9 -4.11 34.39 -2.78
N PRO A 10 -3.32 33.95 -1.77
CA PRO A 10 -2.11 33.17 -2.00
C PRO A 10 -2.39 31.69 -2.27
N LEU A 11 -3.63 31.25 -2.09
CA LEU A 11 -4.05 29.86 -2.31
C LEU A 11 -4.75 29.75 -3.65
N TYR A 12 -4.51 28.66 -4.38
CA TYR A 12 -5.26 28.25 -5.55
C TYR A 12 -6.19 27.10 -5.15
N ASP A 13 -7.50 27.24 -5.39
CA ASP A 13 -8.49 26.17 -5.21
C ASP A 13 -8.50 25.29 -6.47
N GLY A 14 -7.96 24.07 -6.39
CA GLY A 14 -7.89 23.14 -7.52
C GLY A 14 -9.25 22.68 -8.05
N THR A 15 -10.29 22.70 -7.22
CA THR A 15 -11.66 22.33 -7.63
C THR A 15 -12.33 23.48 -8.39
N LYS A 16 -12.26 24.71 -7.87
CA LYS A 16 -12.90 25.89 -8.49
C LYS A 16 -12.05 26.58 -9.54
N ARG A 17 -10.75 26.29 -9.56
CA ARG A 17 -9.72 26.94 -10.38
C ARG A 17 -9.63 28.45 -10.15
N THR A 18 -9.75 28.86 -8.90
CA THR A 18 -9.72 30.28 -8.49
C THR A 18 -8.81 30.49 -7.31
N ASN A 19 -8.23 31.69 -7.21
CA ASN A 19 -7.42 32.04 -6.04
C ASN A 19 -8.31 32.44 -4.86
N GLU A 20 -7.98 31.92 -3.68
CA GLU A 20 -8.68 32.08 -2.42
C GLU A 20 -7.74 32.66 -1.34
N ARG A 21 -8.34 33.21 -0.28
CA ARG A 21 -7.57 33.71 0.88
C ARG A 21 -7.32 32.60 1.91
N LEU A 22 -6.37 32.82 2.83
CA LEU A 22 -6.00 31.83 3.85
C LEU A 22 -7.13 31.49 4.82
N GLU A 23 -8.12 32.37 4.97
CA GLU A 23 -9.27 32.24 5.87
C GLU A 23 -10.11 31.00 5.57
N VAL A 24 -10.07 30.46 4.34
CA VAL A 24 -10.77 29.21 3.97
C VAL A 24 -10.27 27.99 4.76
N LEU A 25 -9.04 28.05 5.27
CA LEU A 25 -8.40 27.00 6.07
C LEU A 25 -8.52 27.23 7.59
N ARG A 26 -9.07 28.38 8.02
CA ARG A 26 -9.09 28.78 9.42
C ARG A 26 -10.02 27.88 10.24
N LEU A 27 -9.58 27.48 11.44
CA LEU A 27 -10.31 26.60 12.37
C LEU A 27 -10.67 25.22 11.78
N LYS A 28 -9.91 24.75 10.79
CA LYS A 28 -10.05 23.41 10.21
C LYS A 28 -8.78 22.60 10.42
N TYR A 29 -8.90 21.29 10.38
CA TYR A 29 -7.73 20.45 10.16
C TYR A 29 -7.19 20.69 8.74
N VAL A 30 -5.88 20.79 8.62
CA VAL A 30 -5.22 20.96 7.31
C VAL A 30 -4.19 19.85 7.13
N LEU A 31 -4.38 19.03 6.10
CA LEU A 31 -3.39 18.07 5.63
C LEU A 31 -2.45 18.78 4.65
N LEU A 32 -1.23 19.08 5.11
CA LEU A 32 -0.18 19.64 4.27
C LEU A 32 0.47 18.52 3.46
N LEU A 33 0.10 18.40 2.19
CA LEU A 33 0.79 17.53 1.25
C LEU A 33 2.07 18.24 0.80
N ILE A 34 3.23 17.71 1.21
CA ILE A 34 4.54 18.26 0.88
C ILE A 34 5.21 17.28 -0.07
N SER A 35 5.62 17.75 -1.24
CA SER A 35 6.27 16.91 -2.25
C SER A 35 7.21 17.72 -3.13
N ASP A 36 8.10 17.03 -3.84
CA ASP A 36 8.73 17.61 -5.02
C ASP A 36 7.72 17.70 -6.18
N LEU A 37 8.16 18.19 -7.34
CA LEU A 37 7.34 18.26 -8.56
C LEU A 37 7.24 16.90 -9.28
N ASP A 38 8.10 15.93 -8.92
CA ASP A 38 8.10 14.58 -9.48
C ASP A 38 7.42 13.63 -8.49
N VAL A 39 6.08 13.71 -8.44
CA VAL A 39 5.26 12.85 -7.58
C VAL A 39 4.95 11.56 -8.33
N PRO A 40 5.19 10.38 -7.74
CA PRO A 40 4.80 9.10 -8.36
C PRO A 40 3.30 9.10 -8.71
N HIS A 41 2.98 8.67 -9.93
CA HIS A 41 1.61 8.73 -10.44
C HIS A 41 0.67 7.81 -9.64
N GLU A 42 1.16 6.62 -9.28
CA GLU A 42 0.44 5.63 -8.49
C GLU A 42 0.08 6.19 -7.12
N GLU A 43 1.03 6.87 -6.48
CA GLU A 43 0.83 7.50 -5.17
C GLU A 43 -0.22 8.61 -5.23
N LEU A 44 -0.13 9.46 -6.25
CA LEU A 44 -1.10 10.54 -6.44
C LEU A 44 -2.51 9.99 -6.71
N ASN A 45 -2.64 8.95 -7.55
CA ASN A 45 -3.93 8.33 -7.86
C ASN A 45 -4.60 7.72 -6.63
N VAL A 46 -3.83 7.09 -5.74
CA VAL A 46 -4.38 6.57 -4.48
C VAL A 46 -4.72 7.71 -3.50
N LEU A 47 -3.96 8.81 -3.46
CA LEU A 47 -4.37 10.00 -2.71
C LEU A 47 -5.70 10.56 -3.22
N HIS A 48 -5.90 10.61 -4.54
CA HIS A 48 -7.18 10.97 -5.15
C HIS A 48 -8.30 10.03 -4.70
N LEU A 49 -8.06 8.72 -4.74
CA LEU A 49 -9.02 7.72 -4.29
C LEU A 49 -9.46 7.97 -2.85
N ILE A 50 -8.51 8.20 -1.94
CA ILE A 50 -8.80 8.46 -0.52
C ILE A 50 -9.49 9.82 -0.35
N TYR A 51 -9.02 10.87 -1.02
CA TYR A 51 -9.58 12.22 -0.93
C TYR A 51 -11.05 12.28 -1.42
N ASN A 52 -11.40 11.47 -2.42
CA ASN A 52 -12.76 11.39 -2.95
C ASN A 52 -13.71 10.55 -2.10
N GLN A 53 -13.24 9.86 -1.05
CA GLN A 53 -14.11 9.19 -0.09
C GLN A 53 -14.90 10.23 0.71
N GLN A 54 -16.19 10.36 0.40
CA GLN A 54 -17.03 11.48 0.85
C GLN A 54 -17.28 11.54 2.36
N ALA A 55 -17.03 10.46 3.10
CA ALA A 55 -17.46 10.31 4.50
C ALA A 55 -16.93 11.41 5.44
N MET A 56 -15.70 11.90 5.22
CA MET A 56 -15.02 12.82 6.14
C MET A 56 -14.49 14.10 5.46
N ARG A 57 -14.87 14.39 4.20
CA ARG A 57 -14.33 15.53 3.42
C ARG A 57 -14.59 16.90 4.08
N HIS A 58 -15.62 16.99 4.93
CA HIS A 58 -15.95 18.23 5.62
C HIS A 58 -15.10 18.51 6.87
N GLU A 59 -14.31 17.53 7.33
CA GLU A 59 -13.57 17.62 8.60
C GLU A 59 -12.14 18.15 8.43
N TYR A 60 -11.57 18.08 7.23
CA TYR A 60 -10.23 18.59 6.91
C TYR A 60 -10.13 19.11 5.48
N GLU A 61 -9.17 20.01 5.25
CA GLU A 61 -8.77 20.47 3.93
C GLU A 61 -7.38 19.93 3.59
N VAL A 62 -7.10 19.69 2.31
CA VAL A 62 -5.76 19.35 1.84
C VAL A 62 -5.13 20.60 1.22
N LEU A 63 -3.87 20.88 1.58
CA LEU A 63 -3.08 21.98 1.03
C LEU A 63 -1.74 21.44 0.52
N TRP A 64 -1.50 21.56 -0.78
CA TRP A 64 -0.24 21.18 -1.41
C TRP A 64 0.81 22.28 -1.32
N LEU A 65 2.01 21.89 -0.85
CA LEU A 65 3.20 22.70 -0.72
C LEU A 65 4.34 22.08 -1.56
N PRO A 66 4.58 22.59 -2.79
CA PRO A 66 5.66 22.12 -3.65
C PRO A 66 7.04 22.56 -3.14
N MET A 67 7.95 21.60 -2.96
CA MET A 67 9.31 21.81 -2.47
C MET A 67 10.31 21.98 -3.63
N VAL A 68 10.17 23.07 -4.38
CA VAL A 68 11.01 23.33 -5.56
C VAL A 68 12.46 23.66 -5.16
N ARG A 69 13.44 22.98 -5.76
CA ARG A 69 14.86 23.23 -5.47
C ARG A 69 15.29 24.60 -6.01
N SER A 70 15.87 25.42 -5.13
CA SER A 70 16.58 26.62 -5.55
C SER A 70 17.75 26.25 -6.48
N THR A 71 17.93 27.03 -7.54
CA THR A 71 18.79 26.69 -8.67
C THR A 71 20.24 26.36 -8.24
N SER A 72 20.69 25.17 -8.61
CA SER A 72 22.11 24.77 -8.58
C SER A 72 22.55 24.51 -10.02
N SER A 73 23.86 24.38 -10.29
CA SER A 73 24.38 24.19 -11.66
C SER A 73 23.86 22.93 -12.39
N MET A 74 23.11 22.06 -11.71
CA MET A 74 22.49 20.83 -12.25
C MET A 74 20.95 20.86 -12.26
N SER A 75 20.29 21.94 -11.86
CA SER A 75 18.81 22.02 -11.85
C SER A 75 18.24 22.59 -13.15
N LEU A 76 17.03 22.16 -13.52
CA LEU A 76 16.26 22.72 -14.64
C LEU A 76 16.14 24.25 -14.55
N PRO A 77 16.07 24.97 -15.68
CA PRO A 77 15.75 26.40 -15.70
C PRO A 77 14.43 26.69 -14.97
N THR A 78 14.34 27.83 -14.28
CA THR A 78 13.14 28.24 -13.52
C THR A 78 11.86 28.19 -14.35
N THR A 79 11.92 28.59 -15.62
CA THR A 79 10.76 28.55 -16.54
C THR A 79 10.24 27.13 -16.82
N ALA A 80 11.13 26.14 -16.87
CA ALA A 80 10.74 24.74 -17.04
C ALA A 80 10.10 24.18 -15.76
N GLN A 81 10.63 24.55 -14.58
CA GLN A 81 10.07 24.17 -13.30
C GLN A 81 8.67 24.76 -13.09
N ASP A 82 8.46 26.03 -13.45
CA ASP A 82 7.15 26.67 -13.38
C ASP A 82 6.13 25.96 -14.28
N THR A 83 6.56 25.55 -15.49
CA THR A 83 5.70 24.80 -16.41
C THR A 83 5.24 23.47 -15.79
N ILE A 84 6.16 22.70 -15.21
CA ILE A 84 5.84 21.43 -14.54
C ILE A 84 4.94 21.68 -13.32
N PHE A 85 5.23 22.71 -12.52
CA PHE A 85 4.42 23.08 -11.38
C PHE A 85 2.97 23.39 -11.78
N TYR A 86 2.77 24.26 -12.77
CA TYR A 86 1.42 24.64 -13.19
C TYR A 86 0.66 23.49 -13.83
N ASP A 87 1.33 22.63 -14.60
CA ASP A 87 0.72 21.43 -15.17
C ASP A 87 0.22 20.50 -14.06
N LEU A 88 1.10 20.12 -13.14
CA LEU A 88 0.77 19.26 -12.00
C LEU A 88 -0.34 19.88 -11.12
N ARG A 89 -0.24 21.18 -10.81
CA ARG A 89 -1.23 21.90 -10.00
C ARG A 89 -2.62 21.87 -10.65
N ASN A 90 -2.69 22.20 -11.94
CA ASN A 90 -3.97 22.47 -12.60
C ASN A 90 -4.67 21.17 -13.05
N ASN A 91 -3.89 20.11 -13.30
CA ASN A 91 -4.38 18.85 -13.85
C ASN A 91 -4.46 17.71 -12.83
N ASN A 92 -3.63 17.73 -11.76
CA ASN A 92 -3.52 16.60 -10.85
C ASN A 92 -3.76 16.94 -9.37
N MET A 93 -3.93 18.21 -8.99
CA MET A 93 -4.16 18.62 -7.60
C MET A 93 -5.58 19.19 -7.43
N PRO A 94 -6.56 18.39 -6.97
CA PRO A 94 -7.96 18.80 -6.84
C PRO A 94 -8.22 19.60 -5.56
N TRP A 95 -7.22 19.67 -4.68
CA TRP A 95 -7.22 20.36 -3.39
C TRP A 95 -6.59 21.75 -3.48
N TYR A 96 -6.44 22.44 -2.35
CA TYR A 96 -5.77 23.73 -2.34
C TYR A 96 -4.28 23.57 -2.62
N SER A 97 -3.66 24.55 -3.25
CA SER A 97 -2.21 24.69 -3.32
C SER A 97 -1.80 26.13 -3.06
N VAL A 98 -0.51 26.39 -2.84
CA VAL A 98 0.01 27.74 -3.04
C VAL A 98 -0.16 28.16 -4.50
N ASP A 99 -0.43 29.45 -4.74
CA ASP A 99 -0.53 30.00 -6.09
C ASP A 99 0.81 29.97 -6.82
N HIS A 100 1.92 30.07 -6.09
CA HIS A 100 3.26 29.90 -6.65
C HIS A 100 4.23 29.39 -5.58
N PRO A 101 5.22 28.53 -5.90
CA PRO A 101 6.18 28.01 -4.94
C PRO A 101 6.96 29.12 -4.19
N SER A 102 7.21 30.26 -4.84
CA SER A 102 7.89 31.41 -4.21
C SER A 102 7.10 32.07 -3.07
N LEU A 103 5.82 31.73 -2.90
CA LEU A 103 5.04 32.16 -1.75
C LEU A 103 5.37 31.35 -0.49
N ILE A 104 6.04 30.21 -0.59
CA ILE A 104 6.54 29.47 0.56
C ILE A 104 7.72 30.24 1.16
N GLU A 105 7.66 30.51 2.47
CA GLU A 105 8.74 31.23 3.13
C GLU A 105 10.03 30.39 3.15
N PRO A 106 11.20 30.95 2.80
CA PRO A 106 12.46 30.19 2.80
C PRO A 106 12.80 29.56 4.17
N VAL A 107 12.40 30.22 5.26
CA VAL A 107 12.57 29.67 6.63
C VAL A 107 11.69 28.44 6.84
N ALA A 108 10.47 28.44 6.30
CA ALA A 108 9.58 27.29 6.36
C ALA A 108 10.10 26.14 5.49
N GLU A 109 10.57 26.44 4.27
CA GLU A 109 11.19 25.43 3.41
C GLU A 109 12.37 24.73 4.10
N ARG A 110 13.28 25.53 4.68
CA ARG A 110 14.41 25.00 5.46
C ARG A 110 13.94 24.17 6.64
N TYR A 111 12.92 24.64 7.37
CA TYR A 111 12.39 23.93 8.52
C TYR A 111 11.80 22.55 8.12
N ILE A 112 11.07 22.49 7.01
CA ILE A 112 10.51 21.25 6.46
C ILE A 112 11.63 20.26 6.10
N ARG A 113 12.67 20.71 5.39
CA ARG A 113 13.79 19.84 5.01
C ARG A 113 14.63 19.38 6.22
N GLU A 114 15.00 20.29 7.11
CA GLU A 114 15.95 20.00 8.18
C GLU A 114 15.31 19.35 9.41
N PHE A 115 14.10 19.78 9.80
CA PHE A 115 13.43 19.34 11.03
C PHE A 115 12.35 18.31 10.77
N TRP A 116 11.54 18.48 9.73
CA TRP A 116 10.58 17.45 9.32
C TRP A 116 11.20 16.34 8.48
N LYS A 117 12.48 16.48 8.12
CA LYS A 117 13.28 15.45 7.42
C LYS A 117 12.70 15.09 6.05
N PHE A 118 12.10 16.06 5.37
CA PHE A 118 11.68 15.89 3.98
C PHE A 118 12.89 15.63 3.07
N ASP A 119 12.89 14.49 2.40
CA ASP A 119 13.93 14.03 1.49
C ASP A 119 13.30 13.41 0.23
N HIS A 120 12.79 14.27 -0.65
CA HIS A 120 12.19 13.97 -1.97
C HIS A 120 10.82 13.27 -1.95
N MET A 121 10.61 12.29 -1.09
CA MET A 121 9.36 11.53 -1.02
C MET A 121 8.21 12.40 -0.51
N PRO A 122 7.00 12.28 -1.10
CA PRO A 122 5.82 12.94 -0.57
C PRO A 122 5.61 12.61 0.91
N MET A 123 5.13 13.58 1.67
CA MET A 123 4.72 13.40 3.07
C MET A 123 3.48 14.25 3.38
N VAL A 124 2.66 13.80 4.33
CA VAL A 124 1.46 14.54 4.73
C VAL A 124 1.55 14.94 6.20
N VAL A 125 1.72 16.24 6.46
CA VAL A 125 1.74 16.79 7.82
C VAL A 125 0.33 17.24 8.21
N VAL A 126 -0.15 16.81 9.37
CA VAL A 126 -1.48 17.15 9.88
C VAL A 126 -1.36 18.35 10.80
N LEU A 127 -2.04 19.44 10.46
CA LEU A 127 -2.23 20.59 11.33
C LEU A 127 -3.61 20.56 11.98
N ASP A 128 -3.66 20.79 13.29
CA ASP A 128 -4.91 20.97 14.03
C ASP A 128 -5.56 22.34 13.72
N PRO A 129 -6.83 22.58 14.13
CA PRO A 129 -7.50 23.88 13.95
C PRO A 129 -6.79 25.09 14.56
N GLN A 130 -5.80 24.88 15.44
CA GLN A 130 -4.95 25.92 16.02
C GLN A 130 -3.65 26.12 15.23
N GLY A 131 -3.41 25.36 14.16
CA GLY A 131 -2.24 25.42 13.30
C GLY A 131 -1.02 24.66 13.85
N ARG A 132 -1.19 23.79 14.84
CA ARG A 132 -0.10 22.99 15.42
C ARG A 132 -0.01 21.64 14.71
N ALA A 133 1.22 21.19 14.45
CA ALA A 133 1.45 19.87 13.86
C ALA A 133 1.11 18.76 14.86
N SER A 134 0.09 17.96 14.56
CA SER A 134 -0.33 16.81 15.38
C SER A 134 0.24 15.48 14.88
N ASN A 135 0.59 15.39 13.60
CA ASN A 135 1.34 14.29 13.00
C ASN A 135 2.23 14.83 11.88
N LEU A 136 3.48 14.38 11.84
CA LEU A 136 4.46 14.81 10.83
C LEU A 136 4.42 13.97 9.56
N ASP A 137 3.84 12.77 9.60
CA ASP A 137 3.59 11.99 8.39
C ASP A 137 2.37 11.08 8.56
N ALA A 138 1.26 11.46 7.93
CA ALA A 138 0.00 10.74 7.96
C ALA A 138 -0.19 9.78 6.77
N LEU A 139 0.72 9.77 5.78
CA LEU A 139 0.59 8.89 4.61
C LEU A 139 0.42 7.42 5.02
N PRO A 140 1.23 6.84 5.92
CA PRO A 140 1.03 5.46 6.35
C PRO A 140 -0.37 5.21 6.93
N MET A 141 -0.88 6.13 7.75
CA MET A 141 -2.23 6.00 8.31
C MET A 141 -3.31 6.12 7.22
N MET A 142 -3.14 7.00 6.25
CA MET A 142 -4.04 7.15 5.10
C MET A 142 -4.06 5.87 4.26
N TRP A 143 -2.91 5.25 4.01
CA TRP A 143 -2.84 4.00 3.25
C TRP A 143 -3.52 2.85 3.97
N ILE A 144 -3.34 2.72 5.28
CA ILE A 144 -3.88 1.58 6.04
C ILE A 144 -5.38 1.74 6.26
N TRP A 145 -5.81 2.93 6.68
CA TRP A 145 -7.15 3.17 7.25
C TRP A 145 -8.01 4.15 6.45
N GLY A 146 -7.47 4.80 5.43
CA GLY A 146 -8.15 5.85 4.67
C GLY A 146 -8.67 6.97 5.59
N SER A 147 -9.92 7.36 5.38
CA SER A 147 -10.59 8.39 6.18
C SER A 147 -10.87 7.99 7.64
N ASN A 148 -10.92 6.68 7.96
CA ASN A 148 -11.14 6.20 9.33
C ASN A 148 -9.99 6.55 10.28
N ALA A 149 -8.81 6.86 9.74
CA ALA A 149 -7.67 7.30 10.51
C ALA A 149 -7.79 8.73 11.05
N PHE A 150 -8.72 9.55 10.57
CA PHE A 150 -8.93 10.91 11.08
C PHE A 150 -9.12 10.90 12.62
N PRO A 151 -8.49 11.82 13.39
CA PRO A 151 -7.67 12.97 12.98
C PRO A 151 -6.18 12.67 12.76
N PHE A 152 -5.84 11.46 12.33
CA PHE A 152 -4.49 11.01 11.97
C PHE A 152 -3.46 11.16 13.11
N THR A 153 -3.92 10.96 14.35
CA THR A 153 -3.07 11.05 15.55
C THR A 153 -2.55 9.68 15.96
N LYS A 154 -1.40 9.65 16.66
CA LYS A 154 -0.87 8.42 17.26
C LYS A 154 -1.84 7.74 18.23
N ILE A 155 -2.70 8.50 18.91
CA ILE A 155 -3.72 7.95 19.82
C ILE A 155 -4.78 7.20 18.99
N ARG A 156 -5.24 7.82 17.89
CA ARG A 156 -6.20 7.19 16.97
C ARG A 156 -5.61 5.95 16.31
N GLU A 157 -4.36 6.01 15.88
CA GLU A 157 -3.63 4.86 15.30
C GLU A 157 -3.58 3.68 16.27
N LYS A 158 -3.23 3.92 17.54
CA LYS A 158 -3.23 2.89 18.59
C LYS A 158 -4.62 2.28 18.81
N ALA A 159 -5.66 3.11 18.80
CA ALA A 159 -7.03 2.64 18.97
C ALA A 159 -7.48 1.76 17.79
N LEU A 160 -7.12 2.13 16.55
CA LEU A 160 -7.42 1.33 15.36
C LEU A 160 -6.74 -0.03 15.43
N TRP A 161 -5.45 -0.07 15.78
CA TRP A 161 -4.73 -1.34 15.93
C TRP A 161 -5.21 -2.24 17.05
N ALA A 162 -5.90 -1.69 18.06
CA ALA A 162 -6.43 -2.45 19.17
C ALA A 162 -7.77 -3.14 18.84
N ASP A 163 -8.44 -2.70 17.77
CA ASP A 163 -9.79 -3.13 17.38
C ASP A 163 -9.78 -4.01 16.10
N VAL A 164 -8.60 -4.42 15.65
CA VAL A 164 -8.44 -5.16 14.39
C VAL A 164 -7.63 -6.43 14.57
N ASP A 165 -8.15 -7.49 13.95
CA ASP A 165 -7.47 -8.77 13.80
C ASP A 165 -6.88 -8.92 12.40
N TRP A 166 -6.08 -9.96 12.20
CA TRP A 166 -5.56 -10.31 10.88
C TRP A 166 -6.64 -10.98 10.02
N THR A 167 -7.28 -10.20 9.16
CA THR A 167 -8.36 -10.67 8.29
C THR A 167 -8.22 -10.17 6.86
N ILE A 168 -9.04 -10.71 5.93
CA ILE A 168 -9.02 -10.28 4.52
C ILE A 168 -9.45 -8.82 4.38
N GLU A 169 -10.32 -8.34 5.26
CA GLU A 169 -10.73 -6.94 5.26
C GLU A 169 -9.54 -6.05 5.62
N LEU A 170 -8.79 -6.40 6.68
CA LEU A 170 -7.56 -5.68 7.02
C LEU A 170 -6.54 -5.76 5.88
N LEU A 171 -6.44 -6.88 5.17
CA LEU A 171 -5.45 -7.05 4.09
C LEU A 171 -5.82 -6.30 2.81
N ALA A 172 -7.09 -6.33 2.39
CA ALA A 172 -7.46 -5.95 1.03
C ALA A 172 -8.85 -5.29 0.84
N ASP A 173 -9.63 -5.00 1.89
CA ASP A 173 -10.99 -4.40 1.75
C ASP A 173 -11.00 -3.16 0.87
N SER A 174 -10.05 -2.25 1.09
CA SER A 174 -9.95 -0.98 0.37
C SER A 174 -9.29 -1.09 -1.02
N ILE A 175 -8.88 -2.29 -1.43
CA ILE A 175 -8.11 -2.51 -2.67
C ILE A 175 -9.03 -2.87 -3.82
N ASP A 176 -10.07 -3.68 -3.59
CA ASP A 176 -10.99 -4.12 -4.63
C ASP A 176 -12.44 -4.16 -4.13
N PRO A 177 -13.39 -3.51 -4.83
CA PRO A 177 -14.78 -3.42 -4.38
C PRO A 177 -15.49 -4.79 -4.32
N ARG A 178 -14.95 -5.83 -4.95
CA ARG A 178 -15.52 -7.19 -4.91
C ARG A 178 -15.26 -7.91 -3.59
N ILE A 179 -14.20 -7.56 -2.87
CA ILE A 179 -13.81 -8.23 -1.62
C ILE A 179 -14.88 -8.11 -0.53
N PRO A 180 -15.49 -6.93 -0.25
CA PRO A 180 -16.60 -6.83 0.68
C PRO A 180 -17.82 -7.70 0.28
N GLU A 181 -18.08 -7.85 -1.02
CA GLU A 181 -19.16 -8.69 -1.53
C GLU A 181 -18.90 -10.18 -1.28
N TRP A 182 -17.72 -10.66 -1.67
CA TRP A 182 -17.31 -12.05 -1.45
C TRP A 182 -17.26 -12.41 0.03
N THR A 183 -16.88 -11.45 0.87
CA THR A 183 -16.83 -11.60 2.33
C THR A 183 -18.23 -11.79 2.90
N ARG A 184 -19.21 -10.98 2.48
CA ARG A 184 -20.61 -11.08 2.91
C ARG A 184 -21.26 -12.40 2.49
N GLU A 185 -20.88 -12.92 1.34
CA GLU A 185 -21.36 -14.19 0.81
C GLU A 185 -20.61 -15.41 1.37
N ASN A 186 -19.67 -15.20 2.30
CA ASN A 186 -18.84 -16.26 2.90
C ASN A 186 -18.13 -17.12 1.83
N ARG A 187 -17.72 -16.50 0.72
CA ARG A 187 -16.89 -17.16 -0.31
C ARG A 187 -15.47 -17.36 0.20
N VAL A 188 -14.78 -18.35 -0.36
CA VAL A 188 -13.34 -18.49 -0.17
C VAL A 188 -12.65 -17.54 -1.13
N ILE A 189 -11.88 -16.58 -0.60
CA ILE A 189 -11.16 -15.57 -1.36
C ILE A 189 -9.69 -15.97 -1.43
N CYS A 190 -9.11 -15.99 -2.62
CA CYS A 190 -7.70 -16.25 -2.84
C CYS A 190 -7.04 -15.04 -3.49
N LEU A 191 -6.19 -14.35 -2.75
CA LEU A 191 -5.30 -13.33 -3.29
C LEU A 191 -3.98 -14.00 -3.68
N TYR A 192 -3.51 -13.75 -4.90
CA TYR A 192 -2.25 -14.35 -5.34
C TYR A 192 -1.45 -13.41 -6.23
N GLY A 193 -0.14 -13.64 -6.28
CA GLY A 193 0.78 -12.82 -7.06
C GLY A 193 1.99 -13.61 -7.54
N GLY A 194 2.74 -13.04 -8.47
CA GLY A 194 3.84 -13.73 -9.17
C GLY A 194 4.13 -13.07 -10.52
N GLU A 195 5.30 -13.33 -11.08
CA GLU A 195 5.69 -12.86 -12.42
C GLU A 195 5.91 -14.00 -13.43
N ASP A 196 5.66 -15.25 -13.01
CA ASP A 196 5.76 -16.45 -13.83
C ASP A 196 4.35 -16.89 -14.27
N ILE A 197 4.07 -16.72 -15.57
CA ILE A 197 2.76 -17.06 -16.14
C ILE A 197 2.50 -18.57 -16.21
N GLU A 198 3.54 -19.40 -16.32
CA GLU A 198 3.40 -20.85 -16.33
C GLU A 198 2.99 -21.33 -14.95
N TRP A 199 3.63 -20.81 -13.90
CA TRP A 199 3.21 -21.04 -12.53
C TRP A 199 1.77 -20.57 -12.28
N ILE A 200 1.40 -19.36 -12.72
CA ILE A 200 0.03 -18.81 -12.55
C ILE A 200 -1.02 -19.74 -13.20
N ARG A 201 -0.77 -20.23 -14.41
CA ARG A 201 -1.67 -21.19 -15.09
C ARG A 201 -1.78 -22.48 -14.29
N LYS A 202 -0.66 -23.07 -13.89
CA LYS A 202 -0.65 -24.31 -13.09
C LYS A 202 -1.42 -24.15 -11.78
N PHE A 203 -1.14 -23.06 -11.06
CA PHE A 203 -1.78 -22.74 -9.79
C PHE A 203 -3.29 -22.55 -9.93
N THR A 204 -3.74 -21.71 -10.86
CA THR A 204 -5.19 -21.43 -11.05
C THR A 204 -5.97 -22.67 -11.47
N ILE A 205 -5.40 -23.54 -12.31
CA ILE A 205 -6.00 -24.82 -12.68
C ILE A 205 -6.10 -25.75 -11.46
N ALA A 206 -5.03 -25.89 -10.69
CA ALA A 206 -5.00 -26.75 -9.50
C ALA A 206 -6.01 -26.27 -8.45
N ALA A 207 -6.03 -24.97 -8.14
CA ALA A 207 -6.96 -24.38 -7.19
C ALA A 207 -8.43 -24.58 -7.62
N ARG A 208 -8.77 -24.34 -8.90
CA ARG A 208 -10.13 -24.57 -9.42
C ARG A 208 -10.53 -26.04 -9.42
N LYS A 209 -9.59 -26.95 -9.70
CA LYS A 209 -9.84 -28.40 -9.66
C LYS A 209 -10.20 -28.83 -8.24
N VAL A 210 -9.44 -28.41 -7.25
CA VAL A 210 -9.71 -28.71 -5.83
C VAL A 210 -11.02 -28.08 -5.38
N ALA A 211 -11.24 -26.80 -5.70
CA ALA A 211 -12.48 -26.12 -5.34
C ALA A 211 -13.73 -26.80 -5.95
N THR A 212 -13.67 -27.19 -7.22
CA THR A 212 -14.77 -27.92 -7.87
C THR A 212 -15.01 -29.28 -7.23
N ALA A 213 -13.94 -30.03 -6.94
CA ALA A 213 -14.04 -31.35 -6.34
C ALA A 213 -14.63 -31.32 -4.92
N LEU A 214 -14.32 -30.27 -4.16
CA LEU A 214 -14.79 -30.07 -2.79
C LEU A 214 -16.01 -29.13 -2.68
N GLN A 215 -16.59 -28.72 -3.81
CA GLN A 215 -17.75 -27.81 -3.89
C GLN A 215 -17.55 -26.47 -3.15
N ILE A 216 -16.34 -25.92 -3.23
CA ILE A 216 -15.96 -24.65 -2.58
C ILE A 216 -16.28 -23.47 -3.51
N PRO A 217 -17.01 -22.44 -3.02
CA PRO A 217 -17.20 -21.20 -3.76
C PRO A 217 -15.91 -20.36 -3.71
N LEU A 218 -14.95 -20.67 -4.61
CA LEU A 218 -13.65 -20.03 -4.69
C LEU A 218 -13.64 -18.83 -5.65
N GLU A 219 -13.28 -17.66 -5.14
CA GLU A 219 -12.96 -16.47 -5.92
C GLU A 219 -11.46 -16.19 -5.85
N MET A 220 -10.84 -15.94 -7.00
CA MET A 220 -9.39 -15.68 -7.08
C MET A 220 -9.16 -14.29 -7.67
N LEU A 221 -8.27 -13.51 -7.05
CA LEU A 221 -7.85 -12.19 -7.50
C LEU A 221 -6.33 -12.13 -7.62
N TYR A 222 -5.85 -11.75 -8.81
CA TYR A 222 -4.43 -11.50 -9.05
C TYR A 222 -4.03 -10.10 -8.57
N VAL A 223 -3.13 -10.05 -7.58
CA VAL A 223 -2.62 -8.85 -6.91
C VAL A 223 -1.22 -8.46 -7.41
N GLY A 224 -0.53 -9.36 -8.10
CA GLY A 224 0.78 -9.08 -8.69
C GLY A 224 1.95 -9.07 -7.70
N LYS A 225 3.04 -8.41 -8.08
CA LYS A 225 4.27 -8.27 -7.30
C LYS A 225 4.59 -6.79 -7.07
N ARG A 226 5.39 -6.54 -6.04
CA ARG A 226 5.72 -5.18 -5.57
C ARG A 226 6.50 -4.33 -6.56
N ASN A 227 7.22 -4.96 -7.48
CA ASN A 227 7.88 -4.28 -8.59
C ASN A 227 7.17 -4.68 -9.89
N PRO A 228 5.99 -4.09 -10.19
CA PRO A 228 5.24 -4.43 -11.38
C PRO A 228 6.01 -3.92 -12.60
N ARG A 229 6.78 -4.81 -13.21
CA ARG A 229 7.47 -4.55 -14.48
C ARG A 229 6.60 -5.04 -15.64
N ALA A 230 7.15 -4.97 -16.86
CA ALA A 230 6.55 -5.56 -18.06
C ALA A 230 6.06 -7.01 -17.87
N LYS A 231 6.70 -7.80 -17.00
CA LYS A 231 6.28 -9.17 -16.67
C LYS A 231 4.94 -9.23 -15.92
N VAL A 232 4.70 -8.35 -14.96
CA VAL A 232 3.42 -8.30 -14.23
C VAL A 232 2.31 -7.82 -15.16
N GLN A 233 2.61 -6.85 -16.03
CA GLN A 233 1.70 -6.45 -17.11
C GLN A 233 1.31 -7.63 -17.99
N HIS A 234 2.31 -8.38 -18.46
CA HIS A 234 2.08 -9.54 -19.30
C HIS A 234 1.23 -10.59 -18.59
N CYS A 235 1.51 -10.88 -17.30
CA CYS A 235 0.70 -11.80 -16.53
C CYS A 235 -0.76 -11.33 -16.43
N HIS A 236 -0.98 -10.05 -16.15
CA HIS A 236 -2.31 -9.45 -16.05
C HIS A 236 -3.12 -9.62 -17.35
N GLU A 237 -2.52 -9.25 -18.49
CA GLU A 237 -3.13 -9.40 -19.82
C GLU A 237 -3.48 -10.86 -20.15
N VAL A 238 -2.59 -11.79 -19.83
CA VAL A 238 -2.81 -13.21 -20.08
C VAL A 238 -3.91 -13.77 -19.19
N ILE A 239 -3.94 -13.42 -17.90
CA ILE A 239 -4.97 -13.86 -16.95
C ILE A 239 -6.35 -13.38 -17.41
N ASP A 240 -6.47 -12.11 -17.83
CA ASP A 240 -7.75 -11.58 -18.32
C ASP A 240 -8.18 -12.23 -19.63
N ARG A 241 -7.25 -12.45 -20.57
CA ARG A 241 -7.53 -13.10 -21.85
C ARG A 241 -7.95 -14.56 -21.69
N GLU A 242 -7.26 -15.31 -20.83
CA GLU A 242 -7.50 -16.73 -20.59
C GLU A 242 -8.57 -16.98 -19.51
N LYS A 243 -9.08 -15.91 -18.88
CA LYS A 243 -10.09 -15.95 -17.80
C LYS A 243 -9.69 -16.88 -16.65
N LEU A 244 -8.41 -16.86 -16.29
CA LEU A 244 -7.87 -17.72 -15.24
C LEU A 244 -8.43 -17.32 -13.86
N SER A 245 -8.61 -16.02 -13.62
CA SER A 245 -9.09 -15.43 -12.37
C SER A 245 -9.57 -13.99 -12.60
N HIS A 246 -9.98 -13.30 -11.53
CA HIS A 246 -10.21 -11.87 -11.54
C HIS A 246 -8.89 -11.10 -11.54
N VAL A 247 -8.88 -9.95 -12.20
CA VAL A 247 -7.76 -9.01 -12.19
C VAL A 247 -8.28 -7.61 -11.85
N PHE A 248 -7.39 -6.72 -11.42
CA PHE A 248 -7.71 -5.29 -11.33
C PHE A 248 -8.03 -4.71 -12.71
N SER A 249 -8.72 -3.57 -12.78
CA SER A 249 -8.99 -2.89 -14.05
C SER A 249 -7.69 -2.64 -14.82
N VAL A 250 -7.65 -3.01 -16.10
CA VAL A 250 -6.45 -2.90 -16.97
C VAL A 250 -5.92 -1.46 -17.06
N LYS A 251 -6.76 -0.45 -16.82
CA LYS A 251 -6.34 0.97 -16.86
C LYS A 251 -5.57 1.43 -15.62
N GLU A 252 -5.80 0.80 -14.48
CA GLU A 252 -5.37 1.29 -13.16
C GLU A 252 -4.65 0.21 -12.36
N TYR A 253 -4.37 -0.96 -12.96
CA TYR A 253 -3.87 -2.10 -12.20
C TYR A 253 -2.52 -1.80 -11.52
N TYR A 254 -1.66 -0.98 -12.13
CA TYR A 254 -0.41 -0.55 -11.51
C TYR A 254 -0.65 0.17 -10.18
N ASP A 255 -1.66 1.04 -10.12
CA ASP A 255 -2.03 1.79 -8.92
C ASP A 255 -2.52 0.85 -7.82
N TYR A 256 -3.38 -0.12 -8.14
CA TYR A 256 -3.89 -1.08 -7.15
C TYR A 256 -2.84 -2.08 -6.67
N VAL A 257 -1.95 -2.55 -7.56
CA VAL A 257 -0.80 -3.39 -7.19
C VAL A 257 0.11 -2.59 -6.25
N TRP A 258 0.49 -1.37 -6.64
CA TRP A 258 1.30 -0.48 -5.81
C TRP A 258 0.63 -0.24 -4.46
N TYR A 259 -0.68 0.05 -4.46
CA TYR A 259 -1.44 0.36 -3.25
C TYR A 259 -1.46 -0.81 -2.28
N PHE A 260 -1.69 -2.04 -2.76
CA PHE A 260 -1.63 -3.24 -1.92
C PHE A 260 -0.28 -3.35 -1.20
N TRP A 261 0.82 -3.21 -1.93
CA TRP A 261 2.15 -3.40 -1.37
C TRP A 261 2.61 -2.26 -0.47
N ILE A 262 2.35 -0.99 -0.83
CA ILE A 262 2.70 0.15 0.01
C ILE A 262 1.88 0.15 1.30
N ARG A 263 0.62 -0.27 1.24
CA ARG A 263 -0.26 -0.42 2.41
C ARG A 263 0.25 -1.50 3.35
N LEU A 264 0.62 -2.67 2.81
CA LEU A 264 1.22 -3.75 3.59
C LEU A 264 2.52 -3.34 4.26
N TRP A 265 3.39 -2.62 3.53
CA TRP A 265 4.59 -2.03 4.10
C TRP A 265 4.27 -1.00 5.19
N SER A 266 3.25 -0.16 4.98
CA SER A 266 2.84 0.86 5.94
C SER A 266 2.34 0.24 7.24
N MET A 267 1.56 -0.85 7.15
CA MET A 267 1.12 -1.62 8.32
C MET A 267 2.30 -2.11 9.16
N TRP A 268 3.29 -2.72 8.51
CA TRP A 268 4.50 -3.21 9.18
C TRP A 268 5.24 -2.10 9.95
N ASN A 269 5.43 -0.95 9.31
CA ASN A 269 6.17 0.15 9.93
C ASN A 269 5.39 0.84 11.03
N SER A 270 4.08 0.99 10.87
CA SER A 270 3.20 1.49 11.92
C SER A 270 3.29 0.60 13.17
N LYS A 271 3.10 -0.72 13.04
CA LYS A 271 3.26 -1.69 14.14
C LYS A 271 4.65 -1.63 14.78
N LYS A 272 5.71 -1.56 13.98
CA LYS A 272 7.08 -1.42 14.48
C LYS A 272 7.29 -0.13 15.28
N GLN A 273 6.74 1.00 14.82
CA GLN A 273 6.81 2.28 15.55
C GLN A 273 6.04 2.24 16.88
N LEU A 274 5.03 1.37 16.99
CA LEU A 274 4.33 1.07 18.24
C LEU A 274 5.09 0.10 19.17
N GLY A 275 6.26 -0.39 18.75
CA GLY A 275 7.09 -1.31 19.53
C GLY A 275 6.73 -2.79 19.35
N MET A 276 5.92 -3.12 18.36
CA MET A 276 5.61 -4.51 18.02
C MET A 276 6.77 -5.15 17.25
N THR A 277 6.83 -6.47 17.31
CA THR A 277 7.85 -7.33 16.71
C THR A 277 7.20 -8.61 16.17
N VAL A 278 7.90 -9.34 15.30
CA VAL A 278 7.44 -10.65 14.79
C VAL A 278 7.14 -11.64 15.91
N ASP A 279 7.86 -11.56 17.03
CA ASP A 279 7.74 -12.51 18.13
C ASP A 279 6.53 -12.24 19.04
N ASN A 280 5.94 -11.04 19.01
CA ASN A 280 4.89 -10.64 19.94
C ASN A 280 3.58 -10.15 19.28
N ASP A 281 3.53 -10.03 17.95
CA ASP A 281 2.37 -9.56 17.22
C ASP A 281 2.11 -10.41 15.97
N LEU A 282 0.96 -11.08 15.95
CA LEU A 282 0.57 -11.99 14.85
C LEU A 282 0.45 -11.24 13.52
N ILE A 283 -0.12 -10.03 13.53
CA ILE A 283 -0.27 -9.22 12.32
C ILE A 283 1.11 -8.91 11.71
N MET A 284 2.10 -8.58 12.53
CA MET A 284 3.48 -8.42 12.03
C MET A 284 3.98 -9.71 11.40
N GLN A 285 3.91 -10.86 12.08
CA GLN A 285 4.37 -12.13 11.54
C GLN A 285 3.75 -12.41 10.16
N GLU A 286 2.45 -12.22 10.03
CA GLU A 286 1.71 -12.45 8.79
C GLU A 286 2.12 -11.50 7.66
N ILE A 287 2.28 -10.21 7.96
CA ILE A 287 2.78 -9.21 7.01
C ILE A 287 4.20 -9.58 6.54
N MET A 288 5.06 -9.99 7.46
CA MET A 288 6.45 -10.36 7.16
C MET A 288 6.53 -11.51 6.17
N ASP A 289 5.69 -12.53 6.36
CA ASP A 289 5.62 -13.69 5.47
C ASP A 289 5.23 -13.28 4.05
N ILE A 290 4.17 -12.47 3.89
CA ILE A 290 3.72 -12.02 2.56
C ILE A 290 4.80 -11.16 1.87
N LEU A 291 5.44 -10.23 2.59
CA LEU A 291 6.54 -9.41 2.06
C LEU A 291 7.77 -10.27 1.66
N THR A 292 7.99 -11.37 2.36
CA THR A 292 9.06 -12.34 2.05
C THR A 292 8.71 -13.15 0.80
N TYR A 293 7.46 -13.59 0.65
CA TYR A 293 7.05 -14.38 -0.52
C TYR A 293 7.12 -13.58 -1.83
N ASP A 294 6.83 -12.29 -1.82
CA ASP A 294 7.02 -11.39 -2.98
C ASP A 294 8.48 -11.37 -3.49
N SER A 295 9.42 -11.47 -2.56
CA SER A 295 10.86 -11.42 -2.84
C SER A 295 11.41 -12.74 -3.41
N SER A 296 10.61 -13.82 -3.37
CA SER A 296 10.94 -15.09 -4.03
C SER A 296 10.79 -14.95 -5.55
N GLU A 297 11.47 -15.78 -6.34
CA GLU A 297 11.23 -15.82 -7.80
C GLU A 297 9.88 -16.43 -8.16
N GLN A 298 9.33 -17.22 -7.22
CA GLN A 298 8.06 -17.90 -7.38
C GLN A 298 6.88 -16.99 -7.05
N GLY A 299 5.66 -17.49 -7.26
CA GLY A 299 4.44 -16.80 -6.85
C GLY A 299 4.13 -16.97 -5.37
N TRP A 300 3.04 -16.36 -4.92
CA TRP A 300 2.52 -16.44 -3.56
C TRP A 300 1.00 -16.49 -3.59
N ALA A 301 0.39 -17.06 -2.56
CA ALA A 301 -1.06 -17.08 -2.41
C ALA A 301 -1.47 -16.94 -0.94
N VAL A 302 -2.58 -16.24 -0.71
CA VAL A 302 -3.28 -16.08 0.57
C VAL A 302 -4.72 -16.50 0.35
N PHE A 303 -5.23 -17.42 1.16
CA PHE A 303 -6.63 -17.86 1.14
C PHE A 303 -7.32 -17.36 2.41
N SER A 304 -8.54 -16.86 2.26
CA SER A 304 -9.41 -16.47 3.37
C SER A 304 -10.79 -17.07 3.21
N ARG A 305 -11.44 -17.41 4.33
CA ARG A 305 -12.88 -17.72 4.35
C ARG A 305 -13.64 -16.50 4.88
N GLY A 306 -14.26 -15.74 3.99
CA GLY A 306 -14.84 -14.45 4.35
C GLY A 306 -13.85 -13.64 5.18
N ASN A 307 -14.29 -13.14 6.35
CA ASN A 307 -13.48 -12.35 7.27
C ASN A 307 -12.95 -13.15 8.48
N HIS A 308 -12.81 -14.48 8.36
CA HIS A 308 -12.46 -15.36 9.47
C HIS A 308 -11.04 -15.92 9.33
N GLU A 309 -10.90 -17.22 9.01
CA GLU A 309 -9.61 -17.87 8.94
C GLU A 309 -8.87 -17.47 7.66
N MET A 310 -7.57 -17.26 7.81
CA MET A 310 -6.66 -17.04 6.69
C MET A 310 -5.51 -18.03 6.73
N THR A 311 -5.02 -18.38 5.56
CA THR A 311 -3.78 -19.12 5.38
C THR A 311 -3.02 -18.56 4.18
N LYS A 312 -1.73 -18.89 4.10
CA LYS A 312 -0.83 -18.35 3.10
C LYS A 312 0.27 -19.34 2.79
N GLY A 313 0.87 -19.21 1.62
CA GLY A 313 2.04 -19.99 1.29
C GLY A 313 2.75 -19.52 0.03
N MET A 314 3.99 -19.98 -0.09
CA MET A 314 4.82 -19.77 -1.27
C MET A 314 4.34 -20.66 -2.43
N GLY A 315 4.57 -20.20 -3.66
CA GLY A 315 3.94 -20.74 -4.85
C GLY A 315 4.17 -22.22 -5.11
N GLU A 316 5.38 -22.75 -4.95
CA GLU A 316 5.64 -24.19 -5.11
C GLU A 316 4.96 -25.02 -4.03
N THR A 317 5.03 -24.55 -2.78
CA THR A 317 4.42 -25.22 -1.64
C THR A 317 2.90 -25.35 -1.83
N VAL A 318 2.24 -24.25 -2.17
CA VAL A 318 0.78 -24.23 -2.35
C VAL A 318 0.38 -25.11 -3.53
N VAL A 319 1.08 -25.04 -4.66
CA VAL A 319 0.80 -25.90 -5.83
C VAL A 319 0.98 -27.38 -5.48
N SER A 320 2.06 -27.73 -4.77
CA SER A 320 2.31 -29.11 -4.33
C SER A 320 1.20 -29.62 -3.42
N VAL A 321 0.75 -28.81 -2.45
CA VAL A 321 -0.36 -29.16 -1.54
C VAL A 321 -1.68 -29.36 -2.29
N LEU A 322 -1.98 -28.50 -3.27
CA LEU A 322 -3.19 -28.58 -4.09
C LEU A 322 -3.15 -29.80 -5.05
N ASP A 323 -2.01 -30.09 -5.67
CA ASP A 323 -1.84 -31.26 -6.54
C ASP A 323 -2.05 -32.57 -5.75
N ASN A 324 -1.68 -32.55 -4.47
CA ASN A 324 -1.77 -33.67 -3.53
C ASN A 324 -3.04 -33.64 -2.65
N TYR A 325 -4.11 -32.96 -3.08
CA TYR A 325 -5.35 -32.83 -2.28
C TYR A 325 -6.01 -34.16 -1.91
N GLN A 326 -5.71 -35.27 -2.59
CA GLN A 326 -6.26 -36.59 -2.26
C GLN A 326 -5.90 -37.03 -0.82
N TYR A 327 -4.77 -36.56 -0.27
CA TYR A 327 -4.34 -36.95 1.08
C TYR A 327 -5.04 -36.18 2.20
N TRP A 328 -5.61 -35.01 1.93
CA TRP A 328 -6.21 -34.16 2.97
C TRP A 328 -7.64 -33.71 2.65
N GLY A 329 -8.07 -33.75 1.39
CA GLY A 329 -9.37 -33.26 0.94
C GLY A 329 -10.54 -33.99 1.59
N HIS A 330 -10.37 -35.24 2.00
CA HIS A 330 -11.38 -35.99 2.76
C HIS A 330 -11.68 -35.38 4.15
N LYS A 331 -10.79 -34.53 4.69
CA LYS A 331 -11.02 -33.79 5.94
C LYS A 331 -11.93 -32.57 5.75
N VAL A 332 -12.17 -32.15 4.50
CA VAL A 332 -13.05 -31.02 4.16
C VAL A 332 -14.47 -31.56 3.92
N ASP A 333 -15.21 -31.73 5.01
CA ASP A 333 -16.62 -32.17 4.97
C ASP A 333 -17.61 -31.02 4.76
N HIS A 334 -17.18 -29.78 4.96
CA HIS A 334 -17.95 -28.55 4.73
C HIS A 334 -17.03 -27.47 4.16
N PRO A 335 -17.52 -26.54 3.30
CA PRO A 335 -16.70 -25.46 2.77
C PRO A 335 -15.96 -24.63 3.82
N ASP A 336 -16.54 -24.49 5.01
CA ASP A 336 -15.92 -23.73 6.10
C ASP A 336 -14.62 -24.36 6.63
N LYS A 337 -14.43 -25.67 6.44
CA LYS A 337 -13.19 -26.36 6.86
C LYS A 337 -12.07 -26.27 5.83
N PHE A 338 -12.34 -25.74 4.64
CA PHE A 338 -11.35 -25.70 3.56
C PHE A 338 -10.08 -24.95 3.97
N VAL A 339 -10.21 -23.72 4.47
CA VAL A 339 -9.06 -22.89 4.83
C VAL A 339 -8.27 -23.46 6.02
N PRO A 340 -8.90 -23.89 7.14
CA PRO A 340 -8.18 -24.54 8.23
C PRO A 340 -7.43 -25.81 7.83
N VAL A 341 -8.04 -26.67 7.00
CA VAL A 341 -7.39 -27.92 6.53
C VAL A 341 -6.25 -27.61 5.57
N LEU A 342 -6.43 -26.62 4.70
CA LEU A 342 -5.38 -26.16 3.79
C LEU A 342 -4.19 -25.59 4.59
N ASP A 343 -4.44 -24.84 5.65
CA ASP A 343 -3.39 -24.34 6.56
C ASP A 343 -2.58 -25.48 7.20
N GLU A 344 -3.26 -26.50 7.73
CA GLU A 344 -2.61 -27.69 8.28
C GLU A 344 -1.74 -28.39 7.23
N ALA A 345 -2.25 -28.54 6.00
CA ALA A 345 -1.54 -29.19 4.91
C ALA A 345 -0.31 -28.39 4.45
N ILE A 346 -0.40 -27.06 4.40
CA ILE A 346 0.74 -26.18 4.06
C ILE A 346 1.80 -26.24 5.15
N ARG A 347 1.43 -26.11 6.42
CA ARG A 347 2.39 -26.20 7.55
C ARG A 347 3.09 -27.57 7.62
N GLY A 348 2.43 -28.63 7.17
CA GLY A 348 3.01 -29.98 7.10
C GLY A 348 4.16 -30.13 6.09
N THR A 349 4.42 -29.13 5.24
CA THR A 349 5.43 -29.22 4.16
C THR A 349 6.72 -28.46 4.43
N HIS A 350 6.90 -27.86 5.62
CA HIS A 350 8.10 -27.07 5.91
C HIS A 350 9.39 -27.91 5.77
N PRO A 351 10.28 -27.57 4.82
CA PRO A 351 11.56 -28.25 4.68
C PRO A 351 12.48 -27.93 5.87
N GLU A 352 13.38 -28.84 6.24
CA GLU A 352 14.37 -28.64 7.32
C GLU A 352 15.30 -27.43 7.07
N HIS A 353 15.39 -26.95 5.83
CA HIS A 353 16.17 -25.80 5.42
C HIS A 353 15.36 -24.87 4.51
N HIS A 354 15.13 -23.64 4.95
CA HIS A 354 14.54 -22.56 4.15
C HIS A 354 15.46 -21.34 4.11
N CYS A 355 15.54 -20.70 2.94
CA CYS A 355 16.31 -19.48 2.71
C CYS A 355 15.36 -18.38 2.25
N ASN A 356 14.90 -17.59 3.22
CA ASN A 356 13.98 -16.50 2.95
C ASN A 356 14.74 -15.23 2.58
N LYS A 357 14.35 -14.62 1.47
CA LYS A 357 14.87 -13.32 1.04
C LYS A 357 13.82 -12.26 1.31
N LEU A 358 14.20 -11.16 1.93
CA LEU A 358 13.34 -9.99 2.09
C LEU A 358 13.97 -8.81 1.35
N ILE A 359 13.24 -8.21 0.43
CA ILE A 359 13.67 -6.99 -0.29
C ILE A 359 12.89 -5.81 0.26
N LEU A 360 13.58 -4.93 0.99
CA LEU A 360 13.00 -3.70 1.51
C LEU A 360 13.00 -2.59 0.44
N PRO A 361 11.98 -1.70 0.41
CA PRO A 361 11.98 -0.53 -0.47
C PRO A 361 13.20 0.36 -0.28
N SER A 362 13.82 0.75 -1.39
CA SER A 362 14.92 1.73 -1.40
C SER A 362 14.47 3.14 -0.98
N TYR A 363 13.20 3.51 -1.18
CA TYR A 363 12.70 4.88 -1.02
C TYR A 363 12.34 5.28 0.43
N THR A 364 12.51 4.39 1.42
CA THR A 364 11.95 4.62 2.76
C THR A 364 12.88 5.33 3.73
N GLY A 365 14.09 5.70 3.30
CA GLY A 365 15.09 6.41 4.12
C GLY A 365 15.58 5.63 5.37
N TYR A 366 14.93 4.50 5.70
CA TYR A 366 15.15 3.75 6.92
C TYR A 366 15.19 2.24 6.62
N ILE A 367 16.40 1.68 6.71
CA ILE A 367 16.64 0.23 6.59
C ILE A 367 16.82 -0.31 8.02
N PRO A 368 15.94 -1.20 8.51
CA PRO A 368 16.09 -1.87 9.80
C PRO A 368 17.48 -2.48 9.96
N GLU A 369 18.11 -2.28 11.12
CA GLU A 369 19.40 -2.92 11.44
C GLU A 369 19.23 -4.40 11.77
N ARG A 370 18.07 -4.77 12.32
CA ARG A 370 17.75 -6.14 12.70
C ARG A 370 16.37 -6.53 12.18
N VAL A 371 16.31 -7.67 11.51
CA VAL A 371 15.11 -8.32 11.04
C VAL A 371 15.19 -9.79 11.45
N VAL A 372 14.11 -10.33 12.01
CA VAL A 372 14.01 -11.72 12.42
C VAL A 372 13.15 -12.46 11.39
N CYS A 373 13.60 -13.63 10.96
CA CYS A 373 12.85 -14.49 10.06
C CYS A 373 11.63 -15.06 10.80
N SER A 374 10.45 -14.86 10.24
CA SER A 374 9.17 -15.36 10.77
C SER A 374 9.05 -16.88 10.80
N GLU A 375 9.78 -17.59 9.93
CA GLU A 375 9.72 -19.06 9.87
C GLU A 375 10.73 -19.75 10.80
N CYS A 376 11.94 -19.22 11.00
CA CYS A 376 12.96 -19.86 11.88
C CYS A 376 13.36 -19.06 13.14
N GLY A 377 12.87 -17.83 13.31
CA GLY A 377 13.24 -16.97 14.43
C GLY A 377 14.71 -16.50 14.43
N LYS A 378 15.50 -16.85 13.40
CA LYS A 378 16.89 -16.39 13.27
C LYS A 378 16.95 -14.97 12.74
N ILE A 379 18.01 -14.25 13.10
CA ILE A 379 18.30 -12.93 12.54
C ILE A 379 18.67 -13.11 11.07
N MET A 380 18.02 -12.33 10.19
CA MET A 380 18.33 -12.33 8.77
C MET A 380 19.60 -11.54 8.49
N ASP A 381 20.45 -12.05 7.61
CA ASP A 381 21.64 -11.35 7.16
C ASP A 381 21.28 -10.16 6.27
N LYS A 382 21.93 -9.02 6.51
CA LYS A 382 21.70 -7.77 5.77
C LYS A 382 22.71 -7.63 4.63
N TYR A 383 22.21 -7.57 3.39
CA TYR A 383 23.01 -7.31 2.20
C TYR A 383 22.49 -6.08 1.44
N VAL A 384 23.40 -5.28 0.89
CA VAL A 384 23.06 -4.25 -0.11
C VAL A 384 23.23 -4.88 -1.49
N MET A 385 22.15 -4.92 -2.27
CA MET A 385 22.14 -5.53 -3.60
C MET A 385 21.89 -4.45 -4.65
N TYR A 386 22.84 -4.27 -5.56
CA TYR A 386 22.63 -3.51 -6.80
C TYR A 386 22.20 -4.49 -7.88
N ARG A 387 21.00 -4.29 -8.44
CA ARG A 387 20.48 -5.11 -9.54
C ARG A 387 20.38 -4.23 -10.78
N CYS A 388 21.31 -4.41 -11.72
CA CYS A 388 21.16 -3.90 -13.08
C CYS A 388 20.20 -4.82 -13.83
N CYS A 389 19.20 -4.27 -14.49
CA CYS A 389 18.20 -5.04 -15.21
C CYS A 389 18.48 -4.87 -16.71
N ASN A 390 18.90 -5.95 -17.36
CA ASN A 390 18.54 -6.16 -18.76
C ASN A 390 17.32 -7.08 -18.75
N ASP A 391 16.32 -6.71 -19.55
CA ASP A 391 15.06 -7.40 -19.87
C ASP A 391 13.85 -7.12 -18.95
#